data_AF-A0A8R7UIP5-F1
#
_entry.id   AF-A0A8R7UIP5-F1
#
_cell.length_a   1.000
_cell.length_b   1.000
_cell.length_c   1.000
_cell.angle_alpha   90.00
_cell.angle_beta   90.00
_cell.angle_gamma   90.00
#
_symmetry.space_group_name_H-M   'P 1'
#
loop_
_entity.id
_entity.type
_entity.pdbx_description
1 polymer ?
#
loop_
_entity_poly.entity_id
_entity_poly.type
_entity_poly.pdbx_seq_one_letter_code
_entity_poly.pdbx_strand_id
1 'polypeptide(L)'
;MKSTIDEVFLNIIHRNCRWHIMKKAQEKLGKLMADDKPLNRAFKDCVGNSLTEEEFENKWWTMMDEYGQIENEHFQWLWENRKCWDPVYYMKHFFPFLQTTARSEGFNDVLKKYVNPDNSLIEFATQYTAIQEKGMVVVAKEQVDTIYKEADMYSLNPIELQMRGIYT
;
A
#
# COMPACT_ATOMS: atom_id res chain seq x y z
N MET A 1 -5.76 17.70 -1.36
CA MET A 1 -4.51 17.12 -0.80
C MET A 1 -3.39 17.09 -1.82
N LYS A 2 -3.57 16.52 -3.02
CA LYS A 2 -2.51 16.47 -4.04
C LYS A 2 -1.87 17.85 -4.32
N SER A 3 -2.67 18.87 -4.65
CA SER A 3 -2.18 20.23 -4.93
C SER A 3 -1.33 20.82 -3.79
N THR A 4 -1.80 20.70 -2.55
CA THR A 4 -1.08 21.21 -1.38
C THR A 4 0.24 20.47 -1.12
N ILE A 5 0.28 19.16 -1.37
CA ILE A 5 1.52 18.38 -1.23
C ILE A 5 2.53 18.80 -2.30
N ASP A 6 2.07 18.99 -3.54
CA ASP A 6 2.92 19.43 -4.65
C ASP A 6 3.46 20.85 -4.41
N GLU A 7 2.70 21.71 -3.70
CA GLU A 7 3.14 23.07 -3.33
C GLU A 7 4.16 23.10 -2.18
N VAL A 8 4.00 22.24 -1.17
CA VAL A 8 4.81 22.26 0.07
C VAL A 8 6.01 21.33 -0.03
N PHE A 9 5.87 20.19 -0.71
CA PHE A 9 6.86 19.12 -0.77
C PHE A 9 7.32 18.86 -2.22
N LEU A 10 8.05 19.84 -2.77
CA LEU A 10 8.46 19.91 -4.18
C LEU A 10 9.23 18.68 -4.71
N ASN A 11 9.87 17.91 -3.83
CA ASN A 11 10.70 16.75 -4.19
C ASN A 11 10.08 15.41 -3.77
N ILE A 12 8.84 15.40 -3.28
CA ILE A 12 8.16 14.17 -2.85
C ILE A 12 7.28 13.65 -3.97
N ILE A 13 7.33 12.34 -4.17
CA ILE A 13 6.43 11.65 -5.09
C ILE A 13 5.21 11.22 -4.31
N HIS A 14 4.12 11.95 -4.50
CA HIS A 14 2.86 11.63 -3.88
C HIS A 14 2.16 10.47 -4.62
N ARG A 15 1.77 9.46 -3.85
CA ARG A 15 0.99 8.32 -4.34
C ARG A 15 -0.21 8.05 -3.45
N ASN A 16 -1.30 7.66 -4.08
CA ASN A 16 -2.46 7.13 -3.40
C ASN A 16 -2.20 5.68 -2.97
N CYS A 17 -2.79 5.29 -1.84
CA CYS A 17 -2.74 3.92 -1.36
C CYS A 17 -3.51 3.00 -2.33
N ARG A 18 -2.81 2.07 -2.99
CA ARG A 18 -3.40 1.16 -3.98
C ARG A 18 -4.59 0.39 -3.42
N TRP A 19 -4.52 -0.08 -2.18
CA TRP A 19 -5.64 -0.78 -1.55
C TRP A 19 -6.90 0.08 -1.46
N HIS A 20 -6.78 1.33 -1.00
CA HIS A 20 -7.94 2.23 -0.92
C HIS A 20 -8.53 2.51 -2.30
N ILE A 21 -7.68 2.67 -3.33
CA ILE A 21 -8.13 2.85 -4.71
C ILE A 21 -8.87 1.62 -5.20
N MET A 22 -8.30 0.43 -5.01
CA MET A 22 -8.92 -0.84 -5.43
C MET A 22 -10.20 -1.13 -4.66
N LYS A 23 -10.28 -0.79 -3.37
CA LYS A 23 -11.50 -0.91 -2.57
C LYS A 23 -12.58 0.01 -3.11
N LYS A 24 -12.25 1.28 -3.40
CA LYS A 24 -13.21 2.23 -4.00
C LYS A 24 -13.65 1.79 -5.39
N ALA A 25 -12.73 1.24 -6.19
CA ALA A 25 -13.06 0.63 -7.48
C ALA A 25 -14.02 -0.56 -7.29
N GLN A 26 -13.79 -1.42 -6.30
CA GLN A 26 -14.69 -2.53 -5.98
C GLN A 26 -16.07 -2.04 -5.49
N GLU A 27 -16.14 -0.97 -4.70
CA GLU A 27 -17.42 -0.39 -4.26
C GLU A 27 -18.24 0.18 -5.42
N LYS A 28 -17.57 0.78 -6.42
CA LYS A 28 -18.21 1.47 -7.54
C LYS A 28 -18.46 0.59 -8.76
N LEU A 29 -17.51 -0.27 -9.09
CA LEU A 29 -17.53 -1.16 -10.24
C LEU A 29 -17.86 -2.61 -9.86
N GLY A 30 -17.95 -2.96 -8.57
CA GLY A 30 -18.05 -4.36 -8.13
C GLY A 30 -19.25 -5.10 -8.68
N LYS A 31 -20.41 -4.44 -8.82
CA LYS A 31 -21.58 -5.04 -9.45
C LYS A 31 -21.34 -5.34 -10.94
N LEU A 32 -20.87 -4.35 -11.69
CA LEU A 32 -20.49 -4.50 -13.10
C LEU A 32 -19.48 -5.65 -13.28
N MET A 33 -18.46 -5.71 -12.43
CA MET A 33 -17.41 -6.73 -12.44
C MET A 33 -17.89 -8.13 -12.01
N ALA A 34 -19.02 -8.21 -11.28
CA ALA A 34 -19.65 -9.47 -10.92
C ALA A 34 -20.54 -9.99 -12.06
N ASP A 35 -21.24 -9.08 -12.73
CA ASP A 35 -22.11 -9.36 -13.87
C ASP A 35 -21.28 -9.71 -15.13
N ASP A 36 -20.14 -9.04 -15.34
CA ASP A 36 -19.19 -9.27 -16.43
C ASP A 36 -17.84 -9.82 -15.93
N LYS A 37 -17.77 -11.16 -15.85
CA LYS A 37 -16.55 -11.86 -15.39
C LYS A 37 -15.35 -11.69 -16.33
N PRO A 38 -15.52 -11.72 -17.68
CA PRO A 38 -14.44 -11.42 -18.61
C PRO A 38 -13.84 -10.01 -18.40
N LEU A 39 -14.66 -8.97 -18.28
CA LEU A 39 -14.21 -7.60 -17.98
C LEU A 39 -13.39 -7.57 -16.68
N ASN A 40 -13.87 -8.22 -15.63
CA ASN A 40 -13.16 -8.29 -14.35
C ASN A 40 -11.80 -8.99 -14.47
N ARG A 41 -11.70 -10.03 -15.30
CA ARG A 41 -10.42 -10.70 -15.56
C ARG A 41 -9.48 -9.78 -16.34
N ALA A 42 -9.96 -9.11 -17.38
CA ALA A 42 -9.18 -8.15 -18.16
C ALA A 42 -8.67 -7.00 -17.29
N PHE A 43 -9.52 -6.48 -16.39
CA PHE A 43 -9.15 -5.42 -15.45
C PHE A 43 -8.07 -5.87 -14.46
N LYS A 44 -8.23 -7.05 -13.87
CA LYS A 44 -7.22 -7.62 -12.97
C LYS A 44 -5.89 -7.88 -13.68
N ASP A 45 -5.93 -8.33 -14.94
CA ASP A 45 -4.71 -8.51 -15.74
C ASP A 45 -4.04 -7.17 -16.06
N CYS A 46 -4.81 -6.18 -16.52
CA CYS A 46 -4.33 -4.83 -16.82
C CYS A 46 -3.62 -4.19 -15.61
N VAL A 47 -4.23 -4.29 -14.42
CA VAL A 47 -3.76 -3.61 -13.20
C VAL A 47 -2.76 -4.47 -12.38
N GLY A 48 -2.72 -5.78 -12.62
CA GLY A 48 -1.89 -6.74 -11.89
C GLY A 48 -0.65 -7.20 -12.65
N ASN A 49 -0.72 -7.24 -13.98
CA ASN A 49 0.27 -7.88 -14.85
C ASN A 49 0.76 -6.94 -15.96
N SER A 50 0.91 -5.65 -15.64
CA SER A 50 1.60 -4.67 -16.50
C SER A 50 2.93 -4.28 -15.87
N LEU A 51 3.99 -4.28 -16.65
CA LEU A 51 5.35 -3.94 -16.19
C LEU A 51 5.79 -2.55 -16.68
N THR A 52 5.21 -2.06 -17.77
CA THR A 52 5.50 -0.75 -18.34
C THR A 52 4.25 0.12 -18.46
N GLU A 53 4.45 1.44 -18.54
CA GLU A 53 3.35 2.38 -18.80
C GLU A 53 2.65 2.04 -20.13
N GLU A 54 3.42 1.71 -21.17
CA GLU A 54 2.89 1.35 -22.49
C GLU A 54 2.03 0.08 -22.46
N GLU A 55 2.49 -0.99 -21.81
CA GLU A 55 1.71 -2.21 -21.64
C GLU A 55 0.39 -1.94 -20.90
N PHE A 56 0.46 -1.14 -19.83
CA PHE A 56 -0.72 -0.77 -19.06
C PHE A 56 -1.70 0.03 -19.91
N GLU A 57 -1.25 1.10 -20.59
CA GLU A 57 -2.14 1.97 -21.37
C GLU A 57 -2.77 1.19 -22.54
N ASN A 58 -2.01 0.32 -23.21
CA ASN A 58 -2.53 -0.54 -24.26
C ASN A 58 -3.60 -1.51 -23.73
N LYS A 59 -3.30 -2.27 -22.67
CA LYS A 59 -4.27 -3.19 -22.06
C LYS A 59 -5.52 -2.47 -21.57
N TRP A 60 -5.35 -1.27 -21.00
CA TRP A 60 -6.45 -0.46 -20.50
C TRP A 60 -7.41 -0.07 -21.62
N TRP A 61 -6.91 0.50 -22.70
CA TRP A 61 -7.75 0.96 -23.81
C TRP A 61 -8.37 -0.19 -24.59
N THR A 62 -7.64 -1.29 -24.81
CA THR A 62 -8.20 -2.51 -25.40
C THR A 62 -9.37 -3.03 -24.57
N MET A 63 -9.23 -3.10 -23.25
CA MET A 63 -10.32 -3.48 -22.35
C MET A 63 -11.49 -2.48 -22.39
N MET A 64 -11.23 -1.18 -22.41
CA MET A 64 -12.32 -0.19 -22.45
C MET A 64 -13.15 -0.31 -23.74
N ASP A 65 -12.50 -0.54 -24.88
CA ASP A 65 -13.15 -0.71 -26.19
C ASP A 65 -13.92 -2.04 -26.28
N GLU A 66 -13.27 -3.15 -25.96
CA GLU A 66 -13.85 -4.51 -26.06
C GLU A 66 -15.13 -4.67 -25.22
N TYR A 67 -15.17 -4.02 -24.04
CA TYR A 67 -16.28 -4.15 -23.09
C TYR A 67 -17.19 -2.91 -23.05
N GLY A 68 -17.00 -1.94 -23.97
CA GLY A 68 -17.85 -0.75 -24.08
C GLY A 68 -17.89 0.12 -22.82
N GLN A 69 -16.77 0.24 -22.09
CA GLN A 69 -16.68 0.95 -20.81
C GLN A 69 -16.04 2.35 -20.91
N ILE A 70 -15.77 2.85 -22.11
CA ILE A 70 -15.13 4.16 -22.34
C ILE A 70 -15.87 5.31 -21.64
N GLU A 71 -17.20 5.30 -21.65
CA GLU A 71 -18.04 6.36 -21.07
C GLU A 71 -18.35 6.15 -19.57
N ASN A 72 -17.75 5.13 -18.94
CA ASN A 72 -17.98 4.86 -17.53
C ASN A 72 -17.19 5.82 -16.66
N GLU A 73 -17.88 6.69 -15.93
CA GLU A 73 -17.28 7.72 -15.07
C GLU A 73 -16.27 7.19 -14.06
N HIS A 74 -16.44 5.95 -13.57
CA HIS A 74 -15.54 5.38 -12.57
C HIS A 74 -14.24 4.86 -13.21
N PHE A 75 -14.33 4.30 -14.42
CA PHE A 75 -13.12 3.96 -15.20
C PHE A 75 -12.39 5.22 -15.67
N GLN A 76 -13.11 6.26 -16.10
CA GLN A 76 -12.51 7.56 -16.44
C GLN A 76 -11.77 8.15 -15.23
N TRP A 77 -12.39 8.14 -14.05
CA TRP A 77 -11.73 8.60 -12.83
C TRP A 77 -10.45 7.82 -12.50
N LEU A 78 -10.47 6.48 -12.65
CA LEU A 78 -9.28 5.65 -12.47
C LEU A 78 -8.19 6.02 -13.48
N TRP A 79 -8.56 6.23 -14.75
CA TRP A 79 -7.64 6.60 -15.82
C TRP A 79 -7.00 7.99 -15.60
N GLU A 80 -7.78 9.00 -15.24
CA GLU A 80 -7.29 10.36 -14.96
C GLU A 80 -6.31 10.36 -13.79
N ASN A 81 -6.54 9.49 -12.80
CA ASN A 81 -5.70 9.38 -11.62
C ASN A 81 -4.60 8.32 -11.74
N ARG A 82 -4.46 7.61 -12.86
CA ARG A 82 -3.55 6.44 -13.00
C ARG A 82 -2.13 6.67 -12.50
N LYS A 83 -1.57 7.85 -12.78
CA LYS A 83 -0.20 8.22 -12.38
C LYS A 83 0.04 8.25 -10.87
N CYS A 84 -1.02 8.40 -10.06
CA CYS A 84 -0.89 8.44 -8.61
C CYS A 84 -1.25 7.11 -7.93
N TRP A 85 -1.77 6.11 -8.63
CA TRP A 85 -2.17 4.85 -7.98
C TRP A 85 -1.67 3.58 -8.66
N ASP A 86 -1.47 3.58 -9.98
CA ASP A 86 -0.98 2.38 -10.67
C ASP A 86 0.55 2.27 -10.54
N PRO A 87 1.08 1.12 -10.08
CA PRO A 87 2.50 0.93 -9.88
C PRO A 87 3.39 1.28 -11.07
N VAL A 88 2.95 1.07 -12.32
CA VAL A 88 3.82 1.24 -13.50
C VAL A 88 4.39 2.66 -13.61
N TYR A 89 3.67 3.67 -13.10
CA TYR A 89 4.08 5.08 -13.14
C TYR A 89 5.09 5.49 -12.07
N TYR A 90 5.32 4.64 -11.07
CA TYR A 90 6.19 4.98 -9.95
C TYR A 90 7.08 3.80 -9.49
N MET A 91 7.12 2.71 -10.27
CA MET A 91 8.03 1.58 -10.09
C MET A 91 9.52 1.98 -10.13
N LYS A 92 9.86 3.10 -10.78
CA LYS A 92 11.23 3.64 -10.81
C LYS A 92 11.69 4.22 -9.47
N HIS A 93 10.78 4.36 -8.51
CA HIS A 93 11.08 4.87 -7.18
C HIS A 93 10.90 3.77 -6.14
N PHE A 94 11.82 3.71 -5.18
CA PHE A 94 11.81 2.67 -4.16
C PHE A 94 10.71 2.93 -3.12
N PHE A 95 9.67 2.10 -3.14
CA PHE A 95 8.54 2.15 -2.20
C PHE A 95 8.40 0.83 -1.45
N PRO A 96 9.32 0.51 -0.54
CA PRO A 96 9.29 -0.77 0.16
C PRO A 96 8.07 -0.83 1.09
N PHE A 97 7.48 -2.03 1.22
CA PHE A 97 6.41 -2.32 2.19
C PHE A 97 5.09 -1.54 2.02
N LEU A 98 4.88 -0.86 0.89
CA LEU A 98 3.69 -0.01 0.64
C LEU A 98 2.62 -0.67 -0.23
N GLN A 99 2.83 -1.92 -0.66
CA GLN A 99 1.78 -2.74 -1.29
C GLN A 99 1.00 -3.57 -0.27
N THR A 100 1.57 -3.82 0.92
CA THR A 100 0.89 -4.55 1.98
C THR A 100 0.04 -3.58 2.79
N THR A 101 -1.22 -3.94 3.01
CA THR A 101 -2.11 -3.17 3.89
C THR A 101 -1.70 -3.28 5.35
N ALA A 102 -0.82 -4.22 5.70
CA ALA A 102 -0.39 -4.54 7.05
C ALA A 102 -0.02 -3.32 7.91
N ARG A 103 0.59 -2.27 7.33
CA ARG A 103 0.90 -1.05 8.09
C ARG A 103 -0.32 -0.20 8.41
N SER A 104 -1.12 0.18 7.40
CA SER A 104 -2.28 1.06 7.61
C SER A 104 -3.46 0.33 8.24
N GLU A 105 -3.73 -0.92 7.86
CA GLU A 105 -4.79 -1.73 8.44
C GLU A 105 -4.40 -2.27 9.82
N GLY A 106 -3.17 -2.75 9.99
CA GLY A 106 -2.70 -3.23 11.30
C GLY A 106 -2.78 -2.14 12.36
N PHE A 107 -2.37 -0.91 12.02
CA PHE A 107 -2.51 0.22 12.96
C PHE A 107 -3.97 0.65 13.14
N ASN A 108 -4.78 0.69 12.07
CA ASN A 108 -6.21 0.99 12.20
C ASN A 108 -6.95 -0.04 13.07
N ASP A 109 -6.57 -1.32 13.00
CA ASP A 109 -7.16 -2.38 13.80
C ASP A 109 -6.73 -2.27 15.27
N VAL A 110 -5.51 -1.83 15.54
CA VAL A 110 -5.10 -1.44 16.90
C VAL A 110 -5.99 -0.28 17.37
N LEU A 111 -6.11 0.80 16.60
CA LEU A 111 -6.94 1.94 16.99
C LEU A 111 -8.40 1.54 17.23
N LYS A 112 -9.03 0.74 16.37
CA LYS A 112 -10.42 0.28 16.56
C LYS A 112 -10.63 -0.53 17.84
N LYS A 113 -9.59 -1.18 18.39
CA LYS A 113 -9.68 -1.92 19.67
C LYS A 113 -9.64 -1.00 20.88
N TYR A 114 -9.05 0.17 20.74
CA TYR A 114 -8.78 1.08 21.87
C TYR A 114 -9.61 2.36 21.83
N VAL A 115 -10.05 2.79 20.65
CA VAL A 115 -10.77 4.04 20.40
C VAL A 115 -12.24 3.74 20.08
N ASN A 116 -13.15 4.31 20.87
CA ASN A 116 -14.59 4.27 20.60
C ASN A 116 -15.01 5.52 19.80
N PRO A 117 -15.90 5.40 18.79
CA PRO A 117 -16.47 6.55 18.07
C PRO A 117 -17.04 7.67 18.96
N ASP A 118 -17.51 7.34 20.17
CA ASP A 118 -18.10 8.29 21.12
C ASP A 118 -17.05 9.02 21.98
N ASN A 119 -15.76 8.69 21.84
CA ASN A 119 -14.70 9.35 22.60
C ASN A 119 -14.61 10.84 22.25
N SER A 120 -14.42 11.65 23.28
CA SER A 120 -13.92 13.01 23.11
C SER A 120 -12.49 13.01 22.55
N LEU A 121 -12.09 14.15 21.97
CA LEU A 121 -10.71 14.37 21.49
C LEU A 121 -9.65 14.14 22.59
N ILE A 122 -9.97 14.48 23.84
CA ILE A 122 -9.05 14.32 24.99
C ILE A 122 -8.88 12.85 25.34
N GLU A 123 -9.98 12.09 25.36
CA GLU A 123 -9.94 10.65 25.61
C GLU A 123 -9.18 9.92 24.50
N PHE A 124 -9.41 10.30 23.24
CA PHE A 124 -8.62 9.81 22.11
C PHE A 124 -7.13 10.10 22.29
N ALA A 125 -6.73 11.33 22.59
CA ALA A 125 -5.33 11.70 22.76
C ALA A 125 -4.66 10.92 23.89
N THR A 126 -5.39 10.70 24.99
CA THR A 126 -4.92 9.93 26.15
C THR A 126 -4.68 8.47 25.78
N GLN A 127 -5.65 7.83 25.11
CA GLN A 127 -5.54 6.45 24.65
C GLN A 127 -4.45 6.28 23.60
N TYR A 128 -4.33 7.22 22.67
CA TYR A 128 -3.29 7.22 21.65
C TYR A 128 -1.89 7.29 22.29
N THR A 129 -1.70 8.16 23.27
CA THR A 129 -0.44 8.26 24.02
C THR A 129 -0.07 6.93 24.68
N ALA A 130 -1.04 6.27 25.32
CA ALA A 130 -0.82 4.96 25.94
C ALA A 130 -0.47 3.86 24.91
N ILE A 131 -1.06 3.90 23.71
CA ILE A 131 -0.68 2.98 22.61
C ILE A 131 0.75 3.26 22.15
N GLN A 132 1.11 4.54 22.00
CA GLN A 132 2.45 4.95 21.58
C GLN A 132 3.51 4.52 22.60
N GLU A 133 3.27 4.72 23.89
CA GLU A 133 4.17 4.27 24.96
C GLU A 133 4.42 2.77 24.91
N LYS A 134 3.35 1.96 24.76
CA LYS A 134 3.49 0.51 24.58
C LYS A 134 4.31 0.15 23.35
N GLY A 135 4.09 0.86 22.23
CA GLY A 135 4.88 0.69 21.01
C GLY A 135 6.37 0.99 21.24
N MET A 136 6.69 2.07 21.95
CA MET A 136 8.07 2.45 22.26
C MET A 136 8.77 1.40 23.13
N VAL A 137 8.09 0.78 24.09
CA VAL A 137 8.69 -0.29 24.91
C VAL A 137 9.05 -1.51 24.06
N VAL A 138 8.18 -1.91 23.12
CA VAL A 138 8.47 -3.02 22.20
C VAL A 138 9.66 -2.69 21.31
N VAL A 139 9.69 -1.50 20.72
CA VAL A 139 10.82 -1.05 19.87
C VAL A 139 12.13 -1.00 20.67
N ALA A 140 12.10 -0.46 21.89
CA ALA A 140 13.28 -0.43 22.75
C ALA A 140 13.80 -1.84 23.06
N LYS A 141 12.90 -2.79 23.32
CA LYS A 141 13.27 -4.20 23.50
C LYS A 141 13.90 -4.78 22.22
N GLU A 142 13.29 -4.57 21.06
CA GLU A 142 13.81 -5.06 19.78
C GLU A 142 15.19 -4.46 19.42
N GLN A 143 15.42 -3.19 19.76
CA GLN A 143 16.73 -2.54 19.61
C GLN A 143 17.78 -3.18 20.51
N VAL A 144 17.43 -3.44 21.78
CA VAL A 144 18.30 -4.16 22.71
C VAL A 144 18.58 -5.57 22.17
N ASP A 145 17.56 -6.30 21.77
CA ASP A 145 17.71 -7.63 21.20
C ASP A 145 18.59 -7.60 19.94
N THR A 146 18.47 -6.59 19.08
CA THR A 146 19.33 -6.46 17.88
C THR A 146 20.81 -6.27 18.23
N ILE A 147 21.12 -5.53 19.30
CA ILE A 147 22.50 -5.24 19.71
C ILE A 147 23.14 -6.45 20.43
N TYR A 148 22.36 -7.15 21.26
CA TYR A 148 22.91 -8.16 22.18
C TYR A 148 22.61 -9.60 21.78
N LYS A 149 21.69 -9.85 20.84
CA LYS A 149 21.39 -11.21 20.39
C LYS A 149 22.42 -11.66 19.39
N GLU A 150 23.14 -12.72 19.72
CA GLU A 150 23.96 -13.42 18.73
C GLU A 150 23.05 -14.06 17.67
N ALA A 151 23.39 -13.86 16.40
CA ALA A 151 22.69 -14.51 15.30
C ALA A 151 22.89 -16.03 15.39
N ASP A 152 21.78 -16.76 15.53
CA ASP A 152 21.78 -18.23 15.47
C ASP A 152 22.23 -18.67 14.07
N MET A 153 23.23 -19.55 14.02
CA MET A 153 23.65 -20.14 12.76
C MET A 153 22.69 -21.27 12.39
N TYR A 154 22.08 -21.16 11.22
CA TYR A 154 21.29 -22.22 10.61
C TYR A 154 22.18 -23.36 10.10
N SER A 155 23.39 -23.03 9.63
CA SER A 155 24.38 -24.01 9.15
C SER A 155 25.82 -23.57 9.43
N LEU A 156 26.78 -24.48 9.19
CA LEU A 156 28.22 -24.18 9.25
C LEU A 156 28.78 -23.84 7.86
N ASN A 157 27.95 -23.31 6.96
CA ASN A 157 28.41 -22.91 5.64
C ASN A 157 29.44 -21.76 5.76
N PRO A 158 30.58 -21.83 5.05
CA PRO A 158 31.59 -20.76 5.05
C PRO A 158 31.03 -19.35 4.79
N ILE A 159 29.99 -19.23 3.94
CA ILE A 159 29.33 -17.95 3.66
C ILE A 159 28.61 -17.42 4.90
N GLU A 160 27.90 -18.29 5.62
CA GLU A 160 27.17 -17.91 6.84
C GLU A 160 28.12 -17.49 7.96
N LEU A 161 29.26 -18.18 8.10
CA LEU A 161 30.32 -17.81 9.04
C LEU A 161 30.93 -16.44 8.73
N GLN A 162 31.14 -16.12 7.45
CA GLN A 162 31.66 -14.82 7.04
C GLN A 162 30.64 -13.71 7.28
N MET A 163 29.36 -13.95 6.93
CA MET A 163 28.30 -12.96 7.10
C MET A 163 27.98 -12.68 8.57
N ARG A 164 28.14 -13.68 9.46
CA ARG A 164 27.97 -13.49 10.91
C ARG A 164 28.89 -12.41 11.48
N GLY A 165 30.10 -12.24 10.95
CA GLY A 165 31.01 -11.17 11.41
C GLY A 165 30.72 -9.78 10.84
N ILE A 166 29.82 -9.66 9.86
CA ILE A 166 29.51 -8.41 9.15
C ILE A 166 28.15 -7.84 9.58
N TYR A 167 27.18 -8.71 9.89
CA TYR A 167 25.78 -8.33 10.14
C TYR A 167 25.35 -8.40 11.62
N THR A 168 26.30 -8.51 12.55
CA THR A 168 26.11 -8.28 14.00
C THR A 168 26.44 -6.84 14.36
#